data_AF-A0A5E7G234-F1
#
_entry.id   AF-A0A5E7G234-F1
#
_cell.length_a   1.000
_cell.length_b   1.000
_cell.length_c   1.000
_cell.angle_alpha   90.00
_cell.angle_beta   90.00
_cell.angle_gamma   90.00
#
_symmetry.space_group_name_H-M   'P 1'
#
loop_
_entity.id
_entity.type
_entity.pdbx_description
1 polymer ?
#
loop_
_entity_poly.entity_id
_entity_poly.type
_entity_poly.pdbx_seq_one_letter_code
_entity_poly.pdbx_strand_id
1 'polypeptide(L)'
;MNPELTEEEMRRALFGADEPVAQGNAPPVQKPLPEIVNTQSAKVAEKKKVAKAFTPRLKVMLRVGNEFEGKTHEMVHEADTLSTLLAEQEATKAARKKFRFVEVVSIKSM
;
A
#
# COMPACT_ATOMS: atom_id res chain seq x y z
N MET A 1 54.32 1.14 -4.31
CA MET A 1 53.19 1.11 -3.37
C MET A 1 52.65 2.52 -3.26
N ASN A 2 51.34 2.64 -3.51
CA ASN A 2 50.45 3.81 -3.52
C ASN A 2 50.73 4.92 -4.55
N PRO A 3 49.87 5.05 -5.57
CA PRO A 3 49.36 6.35 -5.98
C PRO A 3 47.99 6.51 -5.33
N GLU A 4 47.85 7.48 -4.43
CA GLU A 4 46.54 7.88 -3.91
C GLU A 4 45.68 8.31 -5.10
N LEU A 5 44.74 7.44 -5.50
CA LEU A 5 43.72 7.83 -6.47
C LEU A 5 42.93 8.96 -5.84
N THR A 6 42.85 10.08 -6.55
CA THR A 6 42.03 11.22 -6.12
C THR A 6 40.57 10.79 -5.99
N GLU A 7 39.81 11.35 -5.04
CA GLU A 7 38.40 10.98 -4.80
C GLU A 7 37.57 11.13 -6.09
N GLU A 8 37.82 12.18 -6.87
CA GLU A 8 37.19 12.40 -8.18
C GLU A 8 37.42 11.24 -9.16
N GLU A 9 38.55 10.55 -9.08
CA GLU A 9 38.86 9.42 -9.94
C GLU A 9 38.15 8.13 -9.49
N MET A 10 38.02 7.93 -8.18
CA MET A 10 37.18 6.85 -7.62
C MET A 10 35.70 7.07 -7.94
N ARG A 11 35.20 8.30 -7.83
CA ARG A 11 33.81 8.64 -8.20
C ARG A 11 33.54 8.39 -9.67
N ARG A 12 34.44 8.82 -10.56
CA ARG A 12 34.31 8.60 -12.01
C ARG A 12 34.26 7.12 -12.38
N ALA A 13 35.05 6.28 -11.72
CA ALA A 13 35.05 4.84 -11.96
C ALA A 13 33.79 4.14 -11.44
N LEU A 14 33.25 4.56 -10.29
CA LEU A 14 32.06 3.96 -9.68
C LEU A 14 30.74 4.42 -10.32
N PHE A 15 30.66 5.69 -10.70
CA PHE A 15 29.40 6.33 -11.08
C PHE A 15 29.41 6.92 -12.51
N GLY A 16 30.55 6.92 -13.21
CA GLY A 16 30.70 7.54 -14.53
C GLY A 16 31.09 9.02 -14.45
N ALA A 17 31.48 9.60 -15.58
CA ALA A 17 31.83 11.02 -15.64
C ALA A 17 30.58 11.91 -15.55
N ASP A 18 30.47 12.71 -14.49
CA ASP A 18 29.52 13.83 -14.46
C ASP A 18 29.98 14.87 -15.48
N GLU A 19 29.25 14.95 -16.59
CA GLU A 19 29.40 16.01 -17.58
C GLU A 19 29.03 17.35 -16.91
N PRO A 20 29.89 18.38 -16.94
CA PRO A 20 29.53 19.68 -16.39
C PRO A 20 28.50 20.31 -17.33
N VAL A 21 27.22 20.12 -17.04
CA VAL A 21 26.17 20.98 -17.58
C VAL A 21 26.42 22.36 -16.98
N ALA A 22 27.12 23.19 -17.75
CA ALA A 22 27.40 24.57 -17.43
C ALA A 22 26.12 25.24 -16.92
N GLN A 23 26.15 25.72 -15.68
CA GLN A 23 25.19 26.69 -15.20
C GLN A 23 25.43 28.02 -15.95
N GLY A 24 24.82 28.11 -17.13
CA GLY A 24 24.59 29.34 -17.86
C GLY A 24 23.24 29.93 -17.45
N ASN A 25 23.29 31.13 -16.90
CA ASN A 25 22.17 31.92 -16.39
C ASN A 25 21.28 32.44 -17.55
N ALA A 26 20.11 31.84 -17.81
CA ALA A 26 18.91 32.45 -18.46
C ALA A 26 17.80 31.40 -18.68
N PRO A 27 16.50 31.76 -18.56
CA PRO A 27 15.40 30.80 -18.68
C PRO A 27 15.23 30.31 -20.12
N PRO A 28 15.07 29.00 -20.38
CA PRO A 28 14.68 28.54 -21.70
C PRO A 28 13.20 28.88 -21.92
N VAL A 29 13.02 29.94 -22.69
CA VAL A 29 11.85 30.35 -23.47
C VAL A 29 10.87 29.20 -23.70
N GLN A 30 9.75 29.26 -22.98
CA GLN A 30 8.57 28.44 -23.24
C GLN A 30 8.05 28.82 -24.63
N LYS A 31 8.21 27.93 -25.61
CA LYS A 31 7.48 28.06 -26.88
C LYS A 31 5.98 27.82 -26.62
N PRO A 32 5.09 28.70 -27.09
CA PRO A 32 3.67 28.60 -26.77
C PRO A 32 2.93 27.68 -27.76
N LEU A 33 1.97 26.93 -27.19
CA LEU A 33 0.66 26.54 -27.78
C LEU A 33 0.65 25.37 -28.79
N PRO A 34 -0.41 24.54 -28.82
CA PRO A 34 -1.82 24.96 -28.74
C PRO A 34 -2.61 24.43 -27.54
N GLU A 35 -3.29 25.39 -26.92
CA GLU A 35 -4.65 25.34 -26.43
C GLU A 35 -5.46 24.16 -26.98
N ILE A 36 -5.54 23.08 -26.21
CA ILE A 36 -6.61 22.10 -26.36
C ILE A 36 -7.62 22.47 -25.29
N VAL A 37 -8.57 23.28 -25.75
CA VAL A 37 -9.88 23.52 -25.17
C VAL A 37 -10.31 22.36 -24.29
N ASN A 38 -10.34 22.58 -22.96
CA ASN A 38 -11.10 21.73 -22.05
C ASN A 38 -12.58 21.98 -22.33
N THR A 39 -13.09 21.35 -23.39
CA THR A 39 -14.53 21.21 -23.59
C THR A 39 -15.08 20.46 -22.40
N GLN A 40 -15.97 21.11 -21.65
CA GLN A 40 -16.81 20.47 -20.65
C GLN A 40 -17.54 19.29 -21.29
N SER A 41 -17.00 18.09 -21.11
CA SER A 41 -17.71 16.85 -21.40
C SER A 41 -18.55 16.49 -20.18
N ALA A 42 -19.66 17.21 -20.01
CA ALA A 42 -20.80 16.65 -19.30
C ALA A 42 -21.34 15.49 -20.14
N LYS A 43 -21.14 14.25 -19.68
CA LYS A 43 -22.14 13.16 -19.72
C LYS A 43 -21.57 11.91 -19.05
N VAL A 44 -22.23 11.59 -17.95
CA VAL A 44 -22.35 10.29 -17.29
C VAL A 44 -22.02 9.12 -18.23
N ALA A 45 -20.88 8.49 -18.01
CA ALA A 45 -20.58 7.16 -18.52
C ALA A 45 -20.09 6.33 -17.33
N GLU A 46 -20.86 5.29 -17.05
CA GLU A 46 -20.81 4.47 -15.86
C GLU A 46 -19.39 4.02 -15.53
N LYS A 47 -19.00 4.27 -14.28
CA LYS A 47 -17.84 3.63 -13.67
C LYS A 47 -18.04 2.13 -13.81
N LYS A 48 -17.42 1.50 -14.82
CA LYS A 48 -17.21 0.06 -14.82
C LYS A 48 -16.27 -0.25 -13.67
N LYS A 49 -16.84 -0.31 -12.47
CA LYS A 49 -16.29 -1.01 -11.33
C LYS A 49 -16.25 -2.46 -11.79
N VAL A 50 -15.11 -2.89 -12.32
CA VAL A 50 -14.77 -4.30 -12.29
C VAL A 50 -14.59 -4.60 -10.81
N ALA A 51 -15.71 -4.88 -10.14
CA ALA A 51 -15.74 -5.42 -8.81
C ALA A 51 -15.06 -6.78 -8.95
N LYS A 52 -13.76 -6.80 -8.65
CA LYS A 52 -13.00 -8.03 -8.51
C LYS A 52 -13.82 -8.86 -7.54
N ALA A 53 -14.33 -10.01 -8.02
CA ALA A 53 -15.07 -10.96 -7.20
C ALA A 53 -14.10 -11.45 -6.12
N PHE A 54 -14.06 -10.69 -5.03
CA PHE A 54 -13.20 -10.91 -3.90
C PHE A 54 -13.92 -11.96 -3.08
N THR A 55 -13.69 -13.22 -3.45
CA THR A 55 -14.29 -14.36 -2.78
C THR A 55 -13.58 -14.51 -1.44
N PRO A 56 -14.30 -14.45 -0.30
CA PRO A 56 -13.70 -14.70 1.00
C PRO A 56 -13.08 -16.09 1.00
N ARG A 57 -11.75 -16.13 1.17
CA ARG A 57 -11.01 -17.38 1.15
C ARG A 57 -10.70 -17.89 2.53
N LEU A 58 -10.63 -17.03 3.54
CA LEU A 58 -10.31 -17.40 4.90
C LEU A 58 -11.44 -17.00 5.84
N LYS A 59 -11.85 -17.95 6.69
CA LYS A 59 -12.80 -17.74 7.77
C LYS A 59 -12.06 -17.81 9.10
N VAL A 60 -12.01 -16.69 9.80
CA VAL A 60 -11.41 -16.57 11.12
C VAL A 60 -12.51 -16.69 12.17
N MET A 61 -12.34 -17.62 13.11
CA MET A 61 -13.21 -17.76 14.27
C MET A 61 -12.49 -17.19 15.48
N LEU A 62 -13.13 -16.25 16.16
CA LEU A 62 -12.62 -15.60 17.36
C LEU A 62 -13.57 -15.86 18.52
N ARG A 63 -13.00 -16.04 19.70
CA ARG A 63 -13.71 -15.99 20.97
C ARG A 63 -13.55 -14.59 21.55
N VAL A 64 -14.67 -13.93 21.81
CA VAL A 64 -14.69 -12.53 22.24
C VAL A 64 -15.50 -12.36 23.53
N GLY A 65 -15.08 -11.43 24.38
CA GLY A 65 -15.73 -11.14 25.65
C GLY A 65 -15.34 -9.77 26.22
N ASN A 66 -16.19 -9.25 27.11
CA ASN A 66 -15.91 -8.02 27.87
C ASN A 66 -15.51 -8.28 29.32
N GLU A 67 -15.90 -9.44 29.84
CA GLU A 67 -15.55 -9.91 31.19
C GLU A 67 -14.38 -10.87 31.09
N PHE A 68 -13.42 -10.76 32.01
CA PHE A 68 -12.31 -11.70 32.11
C PHE A 68 -12.81 -13.00 32.74
N GLU A 69 -12.58 -14.14 32.07
CA GLU A 69 -13.12 -15.47 32.45
C GLU A 69 -14.66 -15.54 32.57
N GLY A 70 -15.36 -14.55 32.01
CA GLY A 70 -16.81 -14.48 32.01
C GLY A 70 -17.45 -15.08 30.74
N LYS A 71 -18.62 -14.56 30.38
CA LYS A 71 -19.34 -15.04 29.19
C LYS A 71 -18.58 -14.67 27.92
N THR A 72 -18.14 -15.68 27.18
CA THR A 72 -17.51 -15.54 25.88
C THR A 72 -18.48 -15.88 24.76
N HIS A 73 -18.32 -15.24 23.61
CA HIS A 73 -19.11 -15.48 22.41
C HIS A 73 -18.19 -15.82 21.26
N GLU A 74 -18.64 -16.71 20.38
CA GLU A 74 -17.93 -16.98 19.13
C GLU A 74 -18.36 -15.97 18.06
N MET A 75 -17.38 -15.38 17.40
CA MET A 75 -17.55 -14.44 16.31
C MET A 75 -16.78 -14.91 15.10
N VAL A 76 -17.40 -14.79 13.94
CA VAL A 76 -16.82 -15.16 12.66
C VAL A 76 -16.44 -13.90 11.90
N HIS A 77 -15.23 -13.86 11.36
CA HIS A 77 -14.79 -12.84 10.43
C HIS A 77 -14.34 -13.51 9.12
N GLU A 78 -14.96 -13.11 8.02
CA GLU A 78 -14.58 -13.54 6.68
C GLU A 78 -13.53 -12.55 6.16
N ALA A 79 -12.35 -13.09 5.86
CA ALA A 79 -11.24 -12.35 5.30
C ALA A 79 -11.06 -12.78 3.85
N ASP A 80 -10.93 -11.77 3.01
CA ASP A 80 -10.84 -11.95 1.58
C ASP A 80 -9.40 -12.11 1.07
N THR A 81 -8.44 -12.17 2.01
CA THR A 81 -7.03 -12.33 1.69
C THR A 81 -6.59 -13.78 1.86
N LEU A 82 -5.53 -14.15 1.14
CA LEU A 82 -4.89 -15.47 1.27
C LEU A 82 -3.92 -15.55 2.45
N SER A 83 -3.59 -14.39 3.05
CA SER A 83 -2.61 -14.31 4.14
C SER A 83 -3.30 -14.54 5.46
N THR A 84 -2.88 -15.59 6.17
CA THR A 84 -3.39 -15.91 7.52
C THR A 84 -3.10 -14.78 8.51
N LEU A 85 -1.90 -14.20 8.46
CA LEU A 85 -1.50 -13.10 9.33
C LEU A 85 -2.38 -11.87 9.14
N LEU A 86 -2.69 -11.53 7.89
CA LEU A 86 -3.50 -10.36 7.59
C LEU A 86 -4.97 -10.59 7.97
N ALA A 87 -5.48 -11.79 7.71
CA ALA A 87 -6.80 -12.20 8.17
C ALA A 87 -6.93 -12.14 9.71
N GLU A 88 -5.92 -12.60 10.44
CA GLU A 88 -5.87 -12.51 11.90
C GLU A 88 -5.89 -11.06 12.40
N GLN A 89 -5.07 -10.21 11.80
CA GLN A 89 -4.98 -8.81 12.18
C GLN A 89 -6.30 -8.06 11.94
N GLU A 90 -6.91 -8.26 10.77
CA GLU A 90 -8.21 -7.66 10.42
C GLU A 90 -9.32 -8.14 11.35
N ALA A 91 -9.39 -9.45 11.61
CA ALA A 91 -10.34 -10.05 12.52
C ALA A 91 -10.18 -9.52 13.95
N THR A 92 -8.96 -9.46 14.46
CA THR A 92 -8.64 -8.97 15.80
C THR A 92 -8.97 -7.48 15.93
N LYS A 93 -8.65 -6.68 14.90
CA LYS A 93 -8.98 -5.26 14.85
C LYS A 93 -10.48 -5.04 14.81
N ALA A 94 -11.23 -5.85 14.07
CA ALA A 94 -12.69 -5.80 14.04
C ALA A 94 -13.30 -6.15 15.41
N ALA A 95 -12.79 -7.20 16.06
CA ALA A 95 -13.23 -7.65 17.37
C ALA A 95 -12.98 -6.61 18.47
N ARG A 96 -11.77 -6.05 18.53
CA ARG A 96 -11.36 -5.07 19.54
C ARG A 96 -12.12 -3.75 19.51
N LYS A 97 -12.87 -3.47 18.44
CA LYS A 97 -13.78 -2.31 18.39
C LYS A 97 -14.93 -2.43 19.40
N LYS A 98 -15.38 -3.65 19.68
CA LYS A 98 -16.55 -3.93 20.51
C LYS A 98 -16.22 -4.73 21.77
N PHE A 99 -15.13 -5.49 21.74
CA PHE A 99 -14.77 -6.42 22.79
C PHE A 99 -13.42 -6.10 23.43
N ARG A 100 -13.34 -6.24 24.76
CA ARG A 100 -12.09 -6.01 25.49
C ARG A 100 -11.11 -7.16 25.35
N PHE A 101 -11.62 -8.39 25.43
CA PHE A 101 -10.85 -9.63 25.31
C PHE A 101 -11.20 -10.31 23.99
N VAL A 102 -10.14 -10.66 23.25
CA VAL A 102 -10.24 -11.27 21.93
C VAL A 102 -9.19 -12.36 21.86
N GLU A 103 -9.62 -13.57 21.53
CA GLU A 103 -8.79 -14.75 21.33
C GLU A 103 -9.12 -15.33 19.95
N VAL A 104 -8.09 -15.63 19.15
CA VAL A 104 -8.26 -16.25 17.85
C VAL A 104 -8.27 -17.77 18.05
N VAL A 105 -9.37 -18.42 17.66
CA VAL A 105 -9.58 -19.86 17.89
C VAL A 105 -9.11 -20.67 16.69
N SER A 106 -9.51 -20.27 15.48
CA SER A 106 -9.10 -20.98 14.26
C SER A 106 -9.19 -20.10 13.02
N ILE A 107 -8.35 -20.42 12.03
CA ILE A 107 -8.42 -19.85 10.69
C ILE A 107 -8.58 -21.03 9.73
N LYS A 108 -9.68 -21.04 8.98
CA LYS A 108 -9.97 -22.09 7.99
C LYS A 108 -10.04 -21.48 6.61
N SER A 109 -9.47 -22.16 5.62
CA SER A 109 -9.81 -21.86 4.23
C SER A 109 -11.24 -22.32 3.97
N MET A 110 -12.00 -21.50 3.26
CA MET A 110 -13.27 -21.87 2.64
C MET A 110 -13.03 -22.78 1.44
#